data_AF-A0A2U9PVY0-F1
#
_entry.id   AF-A0A2U9PVY0-F1
#
_cell.length_a   1.000
_cell.length_b   1.000
_cell.length_c   1.000
_cell.angle_alpha   90.00
_cell.angle_beta   90.00
_cell.angle_gamma   90.00
#
_symmetry.space_group_name_H-M   'P 1'
#
loop_
_entity.id
_entity.type
_entity.pdbx_description
1 polymer ?
#
loop_
_entity_poly.entity_id
_entity_poly.type
_entity_poly.pdbx_seq_one_letter_code
_entity_poly.pdbx_strand_id
1 'polypeptide(L)'
;MGALDGFYSTWNKARETFGQGAPTDGSQFDQSRSLTQMKASVEAAAPDDRWQGSGANAYAAANKEHAQVYQKLADLDQKMAAEVKNAANVVSAGRTNLDNAKSWVEGMANSLPATSQQDRERKLIPIAREGINRVDNIVKSATADMMGIKGNVEKLKDEWEELTNQKFAPPNGREDPNQVQMATGDPADSPNHPPMPDVALPGKPWDPDHPYYGNLTYGNWETISTSPTGPYPPLDLEYRDFGDDKIKIGPTTGLYVPNKSWAADADEPAVQFKEGYRFRIAGTQPTDITRMVYEDGQWQVQRWVSNVYEYQRNTAVMGGNDLGALPPIMNIDREWKPISIPEITALSAKNANITYYLPDGCGGAVTLNGGVPTGSSAGTPQDQPPIMTRPR
;
A
#
# COMPACT_ATOMS: atom_id res chain seq x y z
N MET A 1 5.89 -5.89 51.30
CA MET A 1 6.74 -5.99 50.10
C MET A 1 8.18 -5.96 50.56
N GLY A 2 8.97 -6.96 50.16
CA GLY A 2 10.42 -6.98 50.38
C GLY A 2 11.19 -6.37 49.20
N ALA A 3 12.51 -6.21 49.36
CA ALA A 3 13.41 -5.57 48.41
C ALA A 3 13.41 -6.25 47.03
N LEU A 4 13.28 -7.59 46.99
CA LEU A 4 13.20 -8.34 45.74
C LEU A 4 11.85 -8.17 45.02
N ASP A 5 10.76 -7.86 45.74
CA ASP A 5 9.45 -7.65 45.11
C ASP A 5 9.50 -6.46 44.15
N GLY A 6 10.20 -5.39 44.54
CA GLY A 6 10.42 -4.23 43.69
C GLY A 6 11.23 -4.55 42.44
N PHE A 7 12.26 -5.39 42.57
CA PHE A 7 13.03 -5.88 41.42
C PHE A 7 12.16 -6.72 40.48
N TYR A 8 11.46 -7.74 40.98
CA TYR A 8 10.63 -8.61 40.14
C TYR A 8 9.50 -7.86 39.45
N SER A 9 8.86 -6.90 40.14
CA SER A 9 7.87 -6.02 39.52
C SER A 9 8.47 -5.20 38.38
N THR A 10 9.68 -4.67 38.55
CA THR A 10 10.34 -3.85 37.52
C THR A 10 10.77 -4.71 36.33
N TRP A 11 11.34 -5.88 36.61
CA TRP A 11 11.74 -6.86 35.61
C TRP A 11 10.55 -7.38 34.79
N ASN A 12 9.43 -7.72 35.43
CA ASN A 12 8.22 -8.18 34.74
C ASN A 12 7.71 -7.12 33.78
N LYS A 13 7.56 -5.87 34.25
CA LYS A 13 7.14 -4.74 33.40
C LYS A 13 8.08 -4.53 32.23
N ALA A 14 9.40 -4.57 32.46
CA ALA A 14 10.37 -4.45 31.38
C ALA A 14 10.22 -5.59 30.36
N ARG A 15 10.06 -6.84 30.82
CA ARG A 15 9.90 -8.01 29.95
C ARG A 15 8.64 -7.93 29.11
N GLU A 16 7.54 -7.42 29.66
CA GLU A 16 6.30 -7.17 28.91
C GLU A 16 6.50 -6.21 27.73
N THR A 17 7.37 -5.19 27.86
CA THR A 17 7.63 -4.25 26.75
C THR A 17 8.32 -4.89 25.54
N PHE A 18 9.02 -6.00 25.75
CA PHE A 18 9.62 -6.78 24.67
C PHE A 18 8.62 -7.75 24.02
N GLY A 19 7.36 -7.79 24.45
CA GLY A 19 6.33 -8.68 23.91
C GLY A 19 6.57 -10.16 24.21
N GLN A 20 5.74 -11.01 23.60
CA GLN A 20 5.80 -12.48 23.72
C GLN A 20 5.94 -13.14 22.34
N GLY A 21 6.28 -14.44 22.31
CA GLY A 21 6.41 -15.23 21.07
C GLY A 21 7.68 -14.95 20.26
N ALA A 22 7.94 -15.76 19.24
CA ALA A 22 9.09 -15.55 18.36
C ALA A 22 8.90 -14.27 17.52
N PRO A 23 9.83 -13.29 17.56
CA PRO A 23 9.74 -12.12 16.70
C PRO A 23 9.83 -12.52 15.21
N THR A 24 9.09 -11.82 14.36
CA THR A 24 9.10 -12.06 12.90
C THR A 24 10.45 -11.65 12.30
N ASP A 25 11.04 -12.50 11.47
CA ASP A 25 12.39 -12.31 10.92
C ASP A 25 12.48 -11.36 9.70
N GLY A 26 11.34 -10.82 9.26
CA GLY A 26 11.26 -9.86 8.17
C GLY A 26 11.25 -10.48 6.77
N SER A 27 11.41 -11.79 6.63
CA SER A 27 11.49 -12.48 5.33
C SER A 27 10.29 -12.22 4.42
N GLN A 28 9.10 -11.96 4.98
CA GLN A 28 7.90 -11.61 4.21
C GLN A 28 8.02 -10.29 3.42
N PHE A 29 8.95 -9.42 3.79
CA PHE A 29 9.21 -8.15 3.10
C PHE A 29 10.27 -8.25 2.00
N ASP A 30 10.89 -9.43 1.82
CA ASP A 30 11.88 -9.65 0.76
C ASP A 30 11.22 -10.33 -0.46
N GLN A 31 10.76 -9.53 -1.43
CA GLN A 31 10.31 -10.02 -2.74
C GLN A 31 11.38 -9.81 -3.83
N SER A 32 12.65 -9.63 -3.45
CA SER A 32 13.76 -9.27 -4.36
C SER A 32 13.96 -10.27 -5.50
N ARG A 33 13.66 -11.55 -5.27
CA ARG A 33 13.72 -12.59 -6.32
C ARG A 33 12.72 -12.33 -7.44
N SER A 34 11.47 -12.04 -7.10
CA SER A 34 10.41 -11.73 -8.06
C SER A 34 10.74 -10.45 -8.84
N LEU A 35 11.26 -9.44 -8.14
CA LEU A 35 11.70 -8.17 -8.75
C LEU A 35 12.88 -8.37 -9.70
N THR A 36 13.87 -9.18 -9.32
CA THR A 36 14.99 -9.53 -10.19
C THR A 36 14.55 -10.33 -11.42
N GLN A 37 13.52 -11.19 -11.28
CA GLN A 37 12.92 -11.88 -12.41
C GLN A 37 12.20 -10.92 -13.37
N MET A 38 11.45 -9.94 -12.84
CA MET A 38 10.81 -8.91 -13.66
C MET A 38 11.83 -8.04 -14.39
N LYS A 39 12.95 -7.70 -13.74
CA LYS A 39 14.10 -7.06 -14.39
C LYS A 39 14.59 -7.88 -15.59
N ALA A 40 14.86 -9.17 -15.40
CA ALA A 40 15.34 -10.03 -16.46
C ALA A 40 14.34 -10.16 -17.62
N SER A 41 13.03 -10.24 -17.32
CA SER A 41 11.98 -10.26 -18.34
C SER A 41 11.95 -8.98 -19.17
N VAL A 42 12.14 -7.83 -18.53
CA VAL A 42 12.22 -6.54 -19.22
C VAL A 42 13.48 -6.49 -20.07
N GLU A 43 14.66 -6.80 -19.52
CA GLU A 43 15.92 -6.81 -20.29
C GLU A 43 15.86 -7.75 -21.51
N ALA A 44 15.19 -8.89 -21.39
CA ALA A 44 15.01 -9.84 -22.49
C ALA A 44 14.07 -9.33 -23.61
N ALA A 45 13.21 -8.36 -23.31
CA ALA A 45 12.34 -7.72 -24.29
C ALA A 45 13.03 -6.60 -25.08
N ALA A 46 14.33 -6.33 -24.82
CA ALA A 46 15.07 -5.31 -25.54
C ALA A 46 15.06 -5.57 -27.07
N PRO A 47 15.06 -4.51 -27.91
CA PRO A 47 15.10 -4.66 -29.35
C PRO A 47 16.35 -5.42 -29.80
N ASP A 48 16.19 -6.29 -30.79
CA ASP A 48 17.28 -7.02 -31.43
C ASP A 48 17.50 -6.55 -32.87
N ASP A 49 18.39 -7.23 -33.61
CA ASP A 49 18.76 -6.86 -34.98
C ASP A 49 17.56 -6.78 -35.96
N ARG A 50 16.39 -7.33 -35.60
CA ARG A 50 15.16 -7.28 -36.42
C ARG A 50 14.35 -6.00 -36.21
N TRP A 51 14.59 -5.26 -35.11
CA TRP A 51 13.90 -4.01 -34.81
C TRP A 51 14.90 -2.89 -34.54
N GLN A 52 15.09 -2.03 -35.54
CA GLN A 52 16.05 -0.92 -35.52
C GLN A 52 15.34 0.42 -35.78
N GLY A 53 16.04 1.52 -35.54
CA GLY A 53 15.54 2.88 -35.74
C GLY A 53 15.24 3.63 -34.43
N SER A 54 14.77 4.87 -34.54
CA SER A 54 14.55 5.78 -33.39
C SER A 54 13.58 5.21 -32.36
N GLY A 55 12.51 4.54 -32.80
CA GLY A 55 11.55 3.85 -31.93
C GLY A 55 12.17 2.69 -31.15
N ALA A 56 13.03 1.89 -31.78
CA ALA A 56 13.77 0.83 -31.10
C ALA A 56 14.74 1.42 -30.06
N ASN A 57 15.46 2.50 -30.40
CA ASN A 57 16.36 3.18 -29.46
C ASN A 57 15.63 3.76 -28.24
N ALA A 58 14.46 4.39 -28.44
CA ALA A 58 13.64 4.92 -27.35
C ALA A 58 13.09 3.80 -26.46
N TYR A 59 12.63 2.70 -27.06
CA TYR A 59 12.17 1.53 -26.31
C TYR A 59 13.32 0.89 -25.51
N ALA A 60 14.50 0.72 -26.11
CA ALA A 60 15.68 0.19 -25.42
C ALA A 60 16.09 1.06 -24.22
N ALA A 61 16.00 2.38 -24.33
CA ALA A 61 16.26 3.31 -23.22
C ALA A 61 15.25 3.14 -22.09
N ALA A 62 13.95 3.13 -22.39
CA ALA A 62 12.89 2.92 -21.40
C ALA A 62 12.98 1.55 -20.72
N ASN A 63 13.28 0.51 -21.50
CA ASN A 63 13.50 -0.85 -21.01
C ASN A 63 14.64 -0.91 -19.99
N LYS A 64 15.78 -0.25 -20.28
CA LYS A 64 16.91 -0.13 -19.34
C LYS A 64 16.53 0.62 -18.06
N GLU A 65 15.73 1.68 -18.15
CA GLU A 65 15.23 2.42 -16.98
C GLU A 65 14.29 1.54 -16.13
N HIS A 66 13.37 0.81 -16.74
CA HIS A 66 12.49 -0.16 -16.05
C HIS A 66 13.30 -1.25 -15.33
N ALA A 67 14.31 -1.81 -15.99
CA ALA A 67 15.20 -2.80 -15.39
C ALA A 67 15.94 -2.24 -14.15
N GLN A 68 16.35 -0.97 -14.19
CA GLN A 68 16.96 -0.28 -13.05
C GLN A 68 15.97 -0.03 -11.92
N VAL A 69 14.71 0.29 -12.21
CA VAL A 69 13.65 0.41 -11.18
C VAL A 69 13.52 -0.90 -10.43
N TYR A 70 13.34 -2.01 -11.14
CA TYR A 70 13.17 -3.33 -10.51
C TYR A 70 14.38 -3.72 -9.67
N GLN A 71 15.59 -3.38 -10.10
CA GLN A 71 16.79 -3.58 -9.27
C GLN A 71 16.72 -2.77 -7.97
N LYS A 72 16.40 -1.47 -8.04
CA LYS A 72 16.33 -0.61 -6.85
C LYS A 72 15.23 -1.07 -5.89
N LEU A 73 14.07 -1.48 -6.41
CA LEU A 73 13.00 -2.07 -5.62
C LEU A 73 13.47 -3.34 -4.91
N ALA A 74 14.21 -4.22 -5.60
CA ALA A 74 14.74 -5.45 -5.02
C ALA A 74 15.73 -5.16 -3.88
N ASP A 75 16.59 -4.16 -4.06
CA ASP A 75 17.55 -3.74 -3.04
C ASP A 75 16.82 -3.14 -1.82
N LEU A 76 15.76 -2.35 -2.04
CA LEU A 76 14.95 -1.76 -0.97
C LEU A 76 14.18 -2.80 -0.15
N ASP A 77 13.61 -3.81 -0.80
CA ASP A 77 12.95 -4.94 -0.14
C ASP A 77 13.92 -5.69 0.79
N GLN A 78 15.13 -5.97 0.31
CA GLN A 78 16.17 -6.62 1.13
C GLN A 78 16.57 -5.76 2.33
N LYS A 79 16.74 -4.45 2.14
CA LYS A 79 17.05 -3.52 3.23
C LYS A 79 15.92 -3.48 4.27
N MET A 80 14.65 -3.42 3.84
CA MET A 80 13.51 -3.44 4.75
C MET A 80 13.43 -4.74 5.55
N ALA A 81 13.56 -5.89 4.89
CA ALA A 81 13.60 -7.18 5.55
C ALA A 81 14.74 -7.27 6.59
N ALA A 82 15.92 -6.74 6.25
CA ALA A 82 17.04 -6.68 7.18
C ALA A 82 16.76 -5.80 8.41
N GLU A 83 16.10 -4.65 8.26
CA GLU A 83 15.78 -3.79 9.41
C GLU A 83 14.71 -4.41 10.33
N VAL A 84 13.73 -5.12 9.76
CA VAL A 84 12.77 -5.89 10.56
C VAL A 84 13.47 -7.02 11.32
N LYS A 85 14.42 -7.70 10.68
CA LYS A 85 15.27 -8.70 11.34
C LYS A 85 16.11 -8.10 12.46
N ASN A 86 16.66 -6.91 12.26
CA ASN A 86 17.42 -6.20 13.30
C ASN A 86 16.52 -5.88 14.51
N ALA A 87 15.29 -5.42 14.28
CA ALA A 87 14.32 -5.16 15.35
C ALA A 87 13.98 -6.45 16.13
N ALA A 88 13.77 -7.55 15.42
CA ALA A 88 13.56 -8.88 16.01
C ALA A 88 14.75 -9.34 16.88
N ASN A 89 15.97 -9.06 16.44
CA ASN A 89 17.19 -9.36 17.19
C ASN A 89 17.29 -8.50 18.46
N VAL A 90 16.98 -7.20 18.39
CA VAL A 90 16.95 -6.31 19.58
C VAL A 90 15.96 -6.84 20.61
N VAL A 91 14.77 -7.27 20.18
CA VAL A 91 13.77 -7.87 21.07
C VAL A 91 14.28 -9.15 21.73
N SER A 92 14.82 -10.07 20.94
CA SER A 92 15.31 -11.37 21.42
C SER A 92 16.49 -11.21 22.38
N ALA A 93 17.43 -10.31 22.06
CA ALA A 93 18.56 -9.98 22.90
C ALA A 93 18.12 -9.30 24.20
N GLY A 94 17.17 -8.36 24.13
CA GLY A 94 16.60 -7.69 25.30
C GLY A 94 15.96 -8.68 26.29
N ARG A 95 15.15 -9.63 25.79
CA ARG A 95 14.56 -10.69 26.62
C ARG A 95 15.62 -11.57 27.27
N THR A 96 16.61 -12.01 26.51
CA THR A 96 17.72 -12.84 27.00
C THR A 96 18.52 -12.10 28.08
N ASN A 97 18.81 -10.81 27.87
CA ASN A 97 19.53 -9.99 28.82
C ASN A 97 18.72 -9.74 30.10
N LEU A 98 17.40 -9.57 30.00
CA LEU A 98 16.52 -9.51 31.16
C LEU A 98 16.54 -10.83 31.94
N ASP A 99 16.45 -11.99 31.27
CA ASP A 99 16.52 -13.30 31.92
C ASP A 99 17.86 -13.50 32.66
N ASN A 100 18.96 -13.04 32.06
CA ASN A 100 20.29 -13.04 32.67
C ASN A 100 20.35 -12.12 33.90
N ALA A 101 19.74 -10.93 33.84
CA ALA A 101 19.69 -10.00 34.98
C ALA A 101 18.90 -10.58 36.16
N LYS A 102 17.77 -11.26 35.89
CA LYS A 102 16.99 -11.96 36.90
C LYS A 102 17.76 -13.11 37.53
N SER A 103 18.39 -13.95 36.70
CA SER A 103 19.23 -15.07 37.18
C SER A 103 20.39 -14.58 38.06
N TRP A 104 20.99 -13.44 37.72
CA TRP A 104 22.03 -12.81 38.54
C TRP A 104 21.48 -12.38 39.91
N VAL A 105 20.33 -11.70 39.97
CA VAL A 105 19.70 -11.29 41.25
C VAL A 105 19.37 -12.51 42.11
N GLU A 106 18.78 -13.55 41.52
CA GLU A 106 18.43 -14.79 42.22
C GLU A 106 19.69 -15.50 42.74
N GLY A 107 20.74 -15.60 41.93
CA GLY A 107 22.04 -16.15 42.35
C GLY A 107 22.66 -15.39 43.51
N MET A 108 22.68 -14.06 43.45
CA MET A 108 23.20 -13.22 44.52
C MET A 108 22.37 -13.36 45.80
N ALA A 109 21.04 -13.35 45.70
CA ALA A 109 20.15 -13.52 46.84
C ALA A 109 20.32 -14.89 47.52
N ASN A 110 20.55 -15.94 46.73
CA ASN A 110 20.79 -17.30 47.22
C ASN A 110 22.19 -17.49 47.83
N SER A 111 23.17 -16.66 47.44
CA SER A 111 24.54 -16.69 47.98
C SER A 111 24.67 -16.09 49.39
N LEU A 112 23.63 -15.39 49.87
CA LEU A 112 23.65 -14.75 51.17
C LEU A 112 23.72 -15.81 52.29
N PRO A 113 24.60 -15.63 53.29
CA PRO A 113 24.69 -16.55 54.43
C PRO A 113 23.40 -16.53 55.26
N ALA A 114 23.14 -17.60 56.00
CA ALA A 114 22.01 -17.66 56.93
C ALA A 114 22.14 -16.56 58.00
N THR A 115 21.19 -15.62 58.01
CA THR A 115 21.10 -14.53 58.98
C THR A 115 19.67 -14.37 59.47
N SER A 116 19.45 -13.45 60.42
CA SER A 116 18.10 -13.00 60.77
C SER A 116 17.37 -12.49 59.52
N GLN A 117 16.04 -12.57 59.52
CA GLN A 117 15.21 -12.10 58.40
C GLN A 117 15.43 -10.61 58.13
N GLN A 118 15.59 -9.80 59.18
CA GLN A 118 15.82 -8.36 59.06
C GLN A 118 17.20 -8.03 58.48
N ASP A 119 18.24 -8.77 58.86
CA ASP A 119 19.58 -8.60 58.28
C ASP A 119 19.65 -9.10 56.83
N ARG A 120 18.91 -10.18 56.52
CA ARG A 120 18.78 -10.68 55.15
C ARG A 120 18.15 -9.62 54.25
N GLU A 121 17.07 -9.00 54.71
CA GLU A 121 16.37 -7.96 53.98
C GLU A 121 17.25 -6.75 53.69
N ARG A 122 18.03 -6.29 54.69
CA ARG A 122 19.02 -5.21 54.50
C ARG A 122 20.08 -5.55 53.46
N LYS A 123 20.49 -6.81 53.37
CA LYS A 123 21.47 -7.30 52.37
C LYS A 123 20.87 -7.47 50.97
N LEU A 124 19.56 -7.69 50.85
CA LEU A 124 18.86 -7.79 49.56
C LEU A 124 18.67 -6.44 48.87
N ILE A 125 18.55 -5.34 49.63
CA ILE A 125 18.38 -3.98 49.08
C ILE A 125 19.44 -3.61 48.02
N PRO A 126 20.77 -3.71 48.30
CA PRO A 126 21.77 -3.37 47.29
C PRO A 126 21.74 -4.31 46.07
N ILE A 127 21.42 -5.59 46.26
CA ILE A 127 21.29 -6.56 45.15
C ILE A 127 20.10 -6.16 44.26
N ALA A 128 18.94 -5.86 44.85
CA ALA A 128 17.75 -5.42 44.13
C ALA A 128 17.99 -4.11 43.36
N ARG A 129 18.69 -3.14 43.97
CA ARG A 129 19.05 -1.87 43.31
C ARG A 129 19.95 -2.10 42.09
N GLU A 130 20.98 -2.93 42.22
CA GLU A 130 21.85 -3.29 41.10
C GLU A 130 21.10 -4.05 40.00
N GLY A 131 20.19 -4.96 40.37
CA GLY A 131 19.29 -5.63 39.43
C GLY A 131 18.41 -4.65 38.66
N ILE A 132 17.82 -3.66 39.34
CA ILE A 132 17.03 -2.60 38.71
C ILE A 132 17.89 -1.75 37.76
N ASN A 133 19.12 -1.39 38.16
CA ASN A 133 20.05 -0.66 37.28
C ASN A 133 20.37 -1.44 36.00
N ARG A 134 20.55 -2.77 36.09
CA ARG A 134 20.76 -3.64 34.92
C ARG A 134 19.56 -3.63 33.99
N VAL A 135 18.35 -3.76 34.55
CA VAL A 135 17.10 -3.69 33.76
C VAL A 135 16.97 -2.34 33.07
N ASP A 136 17.21 -1.23 33.76
CA ASP A 136 17.17 0.14 33.19
C ASP A 136 18.15 0.30 32.03
N ASN A 137 19.39 -0.17 32.18
CA ASN A 137 20.40 -0.13 31.11
C ASN A 137 19.99 -0.96 29.89
N ILE A 138 19.43 -2.17 30.10
CA ILE A 138 18.94 -3.02 29.01
C ILE A 138 17.84 -2.33 28.21
N VAL A 139 16.85 -1.75 28.90
CA VAL A 139 15.73 -1.04 28.25
C VAL A 139 16.23 0.19 27.50
N LYS A 140 17.14 0.97 28.09
CA LYS A 140 17.74 2.14 27.43
C LYS A 140 18.51 1.78 26.16
N SER A 141 19.36 0.76 26.22
CA SER A 141 20.11 0.28 25.05
C SER A 141 19.17 -0.21 23.95
N ALA A 142 18.20 -1.06 24.30
CA ALA A 142 17.22 -1.55 23.32
C ALA A 142 16.39 -0.41 22.69
N THR A 143 16.04 0.62 23.47
CA THR A 143 15.33 1.80 22.96
C THR A 143 16.21 2.59 21.99
N ALA A 144 17.50 2.79 22.31
CA ALA A 144 18.44 3.46 21.42
C ALA A 144 18.61 2.70 20.10
N ASP A 145 18.75 1.37 20.16
CA ASP A 145 18.86 0.52 18.97
C ASP A 145 17.60 0.60 18.11
N MET A 146 16.41 0.53 18.72
CA MET A 146 15.13 0.68 18.02
C MET A 146 14.95 2.06 17.37
N MET A 147 15.42 3.14 18.02
CA MET A 147 15.42 4.48 17.41
C MET A 147 16.36 4.56 16.20
N GLY A 148 17.51 3.88 16.26
CA GLY A 148 18.42 3.74 15.12
C GLY A 148 17.74 3.04 13.93
N ILE A 149 17.09 1.90 14.19
CA ILE A 149 16.33 1.15 13.18
C ILE A 149 15.21 2.01 12.59
N LYS A 150 14.46 2.75 13.43
CA LYS A 150 13.42 3.68 12.97
C LYS A 150 14.00 4.70 11.97
N GLY A 151 15.15 5.31 12.29
CA GLY A 151 15.80 6.27 11.41
C GLY A 151 16.25 5.65 10.08
N ASN A 152 16.67 4.38 10.08
CA ASN A 152 16.99 3.68 8.83
C ASN A 152 15.73 3.39 8.00
N VAL A 153 14.63 2.96 8.63
CA VAL A 153 13.35 2.74 7.95
C VAL A 153 12.80 4.04 7.34
N GLU A 154 12.93 5.17 8.03
CA GLU A 154 12.56 6.49 7.50
C GLU A 154 13.39 6.85 6.25
N LYS A 155 14.69 6.57 6.21
CA LYS A 155 15.51 6.76 4.99
C LYS A 155 15.08 5.85 3.84
N LEU A 156 14.70 4.60 4.14
CA LEU A 156 14.19 3.70 3.12
C LEU A 156 12.90 4.25 2.50
N LYS A 157 12.01 4.87 3.31
CA LYS A 157 10.81 5.54 2.81
C LYS A 157 11.16 6.63 1.79
N ASP A 158 12.17 7.44 2.07
CA ASP A 158 12.61 8.49 1.15
C ASP A 158 13.16 7.88 -0.16
N GLU A 159 13.98 6.82 -0.08
CA GLU A 159 14.46 6.08 -1.27
C GLU A 159 13.30 5.47 -2.09
N TRP A 160 12.21 5.04 -1.44
CA TRP A 160 10.99 4.58 -2.12
C TRP A 160 10.25 5.72 -2.85
N GLU A 161 10.14 6.89 -2.23
CA GLU A 161 9.50 8.08 -2.83
C GLU A 161 10.29 8.64 -4.02
N GLU A 162 11.62 8.48 -4.06
CA GLU A 162 12.40 8.82 -5.25
C GLU A 162 12.02 7.97 -6.47
N LEU A 163 11.58 6.72 -6.26
CA LEU A 163 11.19 5.83 -7.35
C LEU A 163 9.82 6.19 -7.96
N THR A 164 8.95 6.91 -7.23
CA THR A 164 7.60 7.25 -7.73
C THR A 164 7.62 8.36 -8.80
N ASN A 165 8.74 9.07 -8.95
CA ASN A 165 8.87 10.21 -9.87
C ASN A 165 9.65 9.88 -11.16
N GLN A 166 9.80 8.60 -11.51
CA GLN A 166 10.57 8.20 -12.68
C GLN A 166 9.85 8.54 -13.99
N LYS A 167 10.56 9.25 -14.88
CA LYS A 167 10.14 9.51 -16.25
C LYS A 167 10.87 8.54 -17.15
N PHE A 168 10.11 7.77 -17.92
CA PHE A 168 10.68 6.84 -18.87
C PHE A 168 10.85 7.51 -20.24
N ALA A 169 12.08 7.48 -20.77
CA ALA A 169 12.57 8.04 -22.05
C ALA A 169 13.03 9.53 -22.11
N PRO A 170 14.08 9.85 -22.92
CA PRO A 170 14.55 11.21 -23.14
C PRO A 170 13.58 12.05 -24.02
N PRO A 171 13.48 13.38 -23.81
CA PRO A 171 12.59 14.26 -24.60
C PRO A 171 12.90 14.32 -26.10
N ASN A 172 14.10 13.90 -26.52
CA ASN A 172 14.69 14.20 -27.83
C ASN A 172 14.81 13.00 -28.78
N GLY A 173 14.10 11.88 -28.53
CA GLY A 173 14.08 10.73 -29.46
C GLY A 173 13.11 10.86 -30.64
N ARG A 174 12.47 12.02 -30.84
CA ARG A 174 11.54 12.25 -31.96
C ARG A 174 12.32 12.63 -33.21
N GLU A 175 12.79 11.64 -33.96
CA GLU A 175 13.06 11.83 -35.39
C GLU A 175 11.77 11.61 -36.20
N ASP A 176 11.67 12.35 -37.30
CA ASP A 176 10.53 12.54 -38.20
C ASP A 176 9.61 11.30 -38.40
N PRO A 177 8.28 11.46 -38.41
CA PRO A 177 7.32 10.35 -38.56
C PRO A 177 7.34 9.60 -39.91
N ASN A 178 8.23 9.94 -40.84
CA ASN A 178 8.11 9.51 -42.24
C ASN A 178 8.95 8.29 -42.65
N GLN A 179 9.59 7.55 -41.74
CA GLN A 179 10.44 6.39 -42.15
C GLN A 179 10.38 5.13 -41.27
N VAL A 180 9.24 4.79 -40.67
CA VAL A 180 9.08 3.44 -40.10
C VAL A 180 7.82 2.77 -40.65
N GLN A 181 8.00 2.05 -41.76
CA GLN A 181 7.02 1.09 -42.25
C GLN A 181 7.20 -0.20 -41.44
N MET A 182 6.47 -0.33 -40.32
CA MET A 182 6.32 -1.62 -39.64
C MET A 182 5.07 -2.32 -40.19
N ALA A 183 5.24 -3.60 -40.53
CA ALA A 183 4.18 -4.47 -40.99
C ALA A 183 3.06 -4.56 -39.93
N THR A 184 1.87 -4.14 -40.31
CA THR A 184 0.63 -4.35 -39.55
C THR A 184 0.34 -5.84 -39.52
N GLY A 185 0.44 -6.44 -38.33
CA GLY A 185 -0.34 -7.64 -38.02
C GLY A 185 -1.75 -7.19 -37.70
N ASP A 186 -2.65 -7.35 -38.65
CA ASP A 186 -4.08 -7.07 -38.50
C ASP A 186 -4.72 -7.91 -37.37
N PRO A 187 -5.54 -7.31 -36.50
CA PRO A 187 -6.75 -7.94 -36.02
C PRO A 187 -7.89 -7.62 -37.01
N ALA A 188 -8.32 -8.65 -37.73
CA ALA A 188 -9.38 -8.58 -38.73
C ALA A 188 -10.73 -8.04 -38.19
N ASP A 189 -11.34 -7.20 -39.02
CA ASP A 189 -12.77 -7.04 -39.32
C ASP A 189 -13.82 -7.42 -38.25
N SER A 190 -14.54 -6.40 -37.79
CA SER A 190 -15.91 -6.53 -37.29
C SER A 190 -16.88 -6.02 -38.37
N PRO A 191 -17.97 -6.74 -38.74
CA PRO A 191 -18.56 -6.62 -40.09
C PRO A 191 -19.42 -5.38 -40.40
N ASN A 192 -19.52 -4.37 -39.54
CA ASN A 192 -20.55 -3.32 -39.66
C ASN A 192 -20.10 -1.87 -39.41
N HIS A 193 -18.80 -1.58 -39.35
CA HIS A 193 -18.31 -0.21 -39.16
C HIS A 193 -17.44 0.25 -40.32
N PRO A 194 -17.56 1.50 -40.80
CA PRO A 194 -16.60 2.06 -41.74
C PRO A 194 -15.20 2.03 -41.12
N PRO A 195 -14.13 1.83 -41.91
CA PRO A 195 -12.77 1.78 -41.40
C PRO A 195 -12.45 3.03 -40.59
N MET A 196 -11.66 2.84 -39.54
CA MET A 196 -11.22 3.91 -38.65
C MET A 196 -10.47 4.98 -39.47
N PRO A 197 -10.86 6.27 -39.41
CA PRO A 197 -10.13 7.32 -40.10
C PRO A 197 -8.70 7.45 -39.56
N ASP A 198 -7.74 7.59 -40.47
CA ASP A 198 -6.33 7.78 -40.17
C ASP A 198 -6.08 9.21 -39.68
N VAL A 199 -6.31 9.42 -38.38
CA VAL A 199 -6.22 10.73 -37.72
C VAL A 199 -5.42 10.59 -36.43
N ALA A 200 -4.45 11.50 -36.23
CA ALA A 200 -3.73 11.58 -34.96
C ALA A 200 -4.68 12.03 -33.83
N LEU A 201 -4.93 11.14 -32.88
CA LEU A 201 -5.73 11.46 -31.69
C LEU A 201 -5.01 12.48 -30.81
N PRO A 202 -5.75 13.41 -30.17
CA PRO A 202 -5.16 14.26 -29.14
C PRO A 202 -4.84 13.41 -27.90
N GLY A 203 -3.67 13.61 -27.29
CA GLY A 203 -3.29 12.90 -26.06
C GLY A 203 -2.75 11.48 -26.29
N LYS A 204 -2.80 10.66 -25.24
CA LYS A 204 -2.31 9.27 -25.23
C LYS A 204 -3.46 8.31 -25.58
N PRO A 205 -3.23 7.32 -26.47
CA PRO A 205 -4.21 6.27 -26.70
C PRO A 205 -4.54 5.51 -25.41
N TRP A 206 -5.81 5.19 -25.22
CA TRP A 206 -6.27 4.29 -24.18
C TRP A 206 -5.70 2.89 -24.37
N ASP A 207 -5.13 2.36 -23.30
CA ASP A 207 -4.75 0.95 -23.16
C ASP A 207 -5.94 0.18 -22.55
N PRO A 208 -6.59 -0.73 -23.29
CA PRO A 208 -7.71 -1.53 -22.80
C PRO A 208 -7.39 -2.38 -21.57
N ASP A 209 -6.13 -2.73 -21.37
CA ASP A 209 -5.68 -3.55 -20.24
C ASP A 209 -5.38 -2.70 -18.99
N HIS A 210 -5.51 -1.37 -19.09
CA HIS A 210 -5.26 -0.48 -17.96
C HIS A 210 -6.35 -0.67 -16.86
N PRO A 211 -5.97 -0.94 -15.59
CA PRO A 211 -6.92 -1.42 -14.57
C PRO A 211 -7.94 -0.36 -14.09
N TYR A 212 -7.66 0.93 -14.30
CA TYR A 212 -8.48 2.04 -13.81
C TYR A 212 -9.15 2.86 -14.92
N TYR A 213 -8.39 3.29 -15.93
CA TYR A 213 -8.91 3.98 -17.11
C TYR A 213 -9.78 3.06 -17.97
N GLY A 214 -11.00 3.51 -18.27
CA GLY A 214 -11.99 2.72 -19.00
C GLY A 214 -13.00 1.99 -18.10
N ASN A 215 -12.70 1.81 -16.80
CA ASN A 215 -13.64 1.24 -15.84
C ASN A 215 -14.59 2.33 -15.32
N LEU A 216 -15.86 2.26 -15.75
CA LEU A 216 -16.90 3.26 -15.43
C LEU A 216 -17.19 3.45 -13.93
N THR A 217 -16.64 2.59 -13.07
CA THR A 217 -16.62 2.81 -11.62
C THR A 217 -15.78 4.03 -11.22
N TYR A 218 -14.65 4.23 -11.90
CA TYR A 218 -13.61 5.19 -11.50
C TYR A 218 -13.64 6.48 -12.30
N GLY A 219 -14.60 6.63 -13.21
CA GLY A 219 -14.70 7.77 -14.09
C GLY A 219 -15.64 7.49 -15.25
N ASN A 220 -15.60 8.35 -16.26
CA ASN A 220 -16.43 8.21 -17.44
C ASN A 220 -15.71 8.73 -18.69
N TRP A 221 -16.20 8.32 -19.84
CA TRP A 221 -15.79 8.90 -21.12
C TRP A 221 -16.58 10.18 -21.39
N GLU A 222 -15.90 11.21 -21.89
CA GLU A 222 -16.50 12.48 -22.33
C GLU A 222 -16.13 12.71 -23.79
N THR A 223 -17.13 12.92 -24.65
CA THR A 223 -16.90 13.27 -26.06
C THR A 223 -16.28 14.65 -26.18
N ILE A 224 -15.20 14.77 -26.95
CA ILE A 224 -14.52 16.03 -27.18
C ILE A 224 -15.05 16.64 -28.48
N SER A 225 -15.68 17.82 -28.38
CA SER A 225 -16.23 18.53 -29.53
C SER A 225 -15.13 19.03 -30.46
N THR A 226 -14.80 18.26 -31.49
CA THR A 226 -13.79 18.59 -32.50
C THR A 226 -14.12 17.97 -33.85
N SER A 227 -13.70 18.63 -34.93
CA SER A 227 -13.89 18.14 -36.30
C SER A 227 -13.27 16.75 -36.46
N PRO A 228 -13.97 15.77 -37.08
CA PRO A 228 -13.43 14.44 -37.37
C PRO A 228 -12.13 14.44 -38.19
N THR A 229 -11.75 15.59 -38.76
CA THR A 229 -10.61 15.77 -39.68
C THR A 229 -9.50 16.67 -39.13
N GLY A 230 -9.56 17.06 -37.84
CA GLY A 230 -8.56 17.90 -37.16
C GLY A 230 -8.61 19.41 -37.50
N PRO A 231 -7.67 20.22 -36.95
CA PRO A 231 -6.81 19.91 -35.80
C PRO A 231 -7.55 20.06 -34.45
N TYR A 232 -7.19 19.21 -33.48
CA TYR A 232 -7.75 19.23 -32.14
C TYR A 232 -7.10 20.35 -31.30
N PRO A 233 -7.87 21.12 -30.51
CA PRO A 233 -7.30 22.02 -29.52
C PRO A 233 -6.59 21.20 -28.42
N PRO A 234 -5.64 21.81 -27.68
CA PRO A 234 -5.03 21.18 -26.52
C PRO A 234 -6.08 20.69 -25.52
N LEU A 235 -5.85 19.51 -24.95
CA LEU A 235 -6.74 18.96 -23.93
C LEU A 235 -6.60 19.75 -22.63
N ASP A 236 -7.73 20.22 -22.14
CA ASP A 236 -7.83 20.84 -20.82
C ASP A 236 -7.94 19.76 -19.73
N LEU A 237 -7.10 19.86 -18.70
CA LEU A 237 -6.97 18.92 -17.57
C LEU A 237 -7.48 19.52 -16.25
N GLU A 238 -8.25 20.61 -16.33
CA GLU A 238 -8.75 21.34 -15.16
C GLU A 238 -9.66 20.47 -14.27
N TYR A 239 -9.41 20.55 -12.97
CA TYR A 239 -10.23 19.91 -11.94
C TYR A 239 -11.63 20.52 -11.88
N ARG A 240 -12.65 19.66 -11.87
CA ARG A 240 -14.07 20.01 -11.78
C ARG A 240 -14.60 19.59 -10.42
N ASP A 241 -14.84 20.57 -9.54
CA ASP A 241 -15.36 20.33 -8.19
C ASP A 241 -16.84 19.92 -8.20
N PHE A 242 -17.20 18.92 -7.38
CA PHE A 242 -18.60 18.57 -7.14
C PHE A 242 -19.19 19.25 -5.90
N GLY A 243 -18.37 19.92 -5.08
CA GLY A 243 -18.81 20.56 -3.84
C GLY A 243 -19.30 19.54 -2.79
N ASP A 244 -20.09 20.00 -1.81
CA ASP A 244 -20.56 19.18 -0.68
C ASP A 244 -21.82 18.35 -1.00
N ASP A 245 -21.83 17.65 -2.15
CA ASP A 245 -22.91 16.74 -2.51
C ASP A 245 -22.84 15.45 -1.67
N LYS A 246 -23.89 15.22 -0.86
CA LYS A 246 -23.99 14.05 0.02
C LYS A 246 -24.09 12.72 -0.74
N ILE A 247 -24.53 12.74 -1.99
CA ILE A 247 -24.61 11.54 -2.85
C ILE A 247 -23.20 11.04 -3.24
N LYS A 248 -22.19 11.91 -3.14
CA LYS A 248 -20.79 11.59 -3.43
C LYS A 248 -20.03 11.01 -2.24
N ILE A 249 -20.68 10.80 -1.10
CA ILE A 249 -20.05 10.28 0.13
C ILE A 249 -20.44 8.81 0.31
N GLY A 250 -19.45 7.92 0.30
CA GLY A 250 -19.65 6.49 0.51
C GLY A 250 -19.99 6.11 1.96
N PRO A 251 -20.47 4.88 2.19
CA PRO A 251 -20.54 4.28 3.52
C PRO A 251 -19.18 4.24 4.24
N THR A 252 -19.23 4.07 5.56
CA THR A 252 -18.01 3.80 6.34
C THR A 252 -17.70 2.31 6.37
N THR A 253 -16.42 1.96 6.43
CA THR A 253 -15.96 0.58 6.70
C THR A 253 -16.33 0.09 8.10
N GLY A 254 -16.74 1.00 8.99
CA GLY A 254 -16.77 0.74 10.43
C GLY A 254 -15.35 0.70 11.02
N LEU A 255 -15.26 0.67 12.35
CA LEU A 255 -13.99 0.51 13.06
C LEU A 255 -13.56 -0.96 13.03
N TYR A 256 -12.35 -1.22 12.55
CA TYR A 256 -11.72 -2.53 12.51
C TYR A 256 -10.29 -2.47 13.08
N VAL A 257 -9.75 -3.63 13.47
CA VAL A 257 -8.34 -3.73 13.87
C VAL A 257 -7.47 -3.88 12.61
N PRO A 258 -6.58 -2.93 12.30
CA PRO A 258 -5.68 -3.07 11.17
C PRO A 258 -4.66 -4.18 11.41
N ASN A 259 -4.39 -4.98 10.38
CA ASN A 259 -3.46 -6.12 10.42
C ASN A 259 -3.73 -7.10 11.58
N LYS A 260 -5.00 -7.44 11.86
CA LYS A 260 -5.38 -8.41 12.89
C LYS A 260 -4.54 -9.70 12.74
N SER A 261 -3.79 -10.04 13.79
CA SER A 261 -2.80 -11.13 13.79
C SER A 261 -3.22 -12.35 14.61
N TRP A 262 -4.36 -12.30 15.31
CA TRP A 262 -4.88 -13.38 16.14
C TRP A 262 -6.11 -14.05 15.51
N ALA A 263 -6.25 -15.36 15.73
CA ALA A 263 -7.29 -16.18 15.11
C ALA A 263 -8.55 -16.30 15.99
N ALA A 264 -8.40 -16.41 17.32
CA ALA A 264 -9.50 -16.56 18.25
C ALA A 264 -9.65 -15.32 19.16
N ASP A 265 -10.89 -15.00 19.56
CA ASP A 265 -11.17 -13.82 20.39
C ASP A 265 -10.52 -13.92 21.79
N ALA A 266 -10.22 -15.13 22.28
CA ALA A 266 -9.50 -15.34 23.53
C ALA A 266 -8.03 -14.86 23.49
N ASP A 267 -7.45 -14.75 22.30
CA ASP A 267 -6.07 -14.28 22.08
C ASP A 267 -6.01 -12.77 21.79
N GLU A 268 -7.16 -12.08 21.94
CA GLU A 268 -7.28 -10.65 21.70
C GLU A 268 -6.47 -9.82 22.71
N PRO A 269 -5.66 -8.85 22.25
CA PRO A 269 -4.96 -7.94 23.15
C PRO A 269 -5.93 -7.14 24.03
N ALA A 270 -5.54 -6.92 25.30
CA ALA A 270 -6.33 -6.16 26.26
C ALA A 270 -6.58 -4.69 25.84
N VAL A 271 -5.78 -4.15 24.92
CA VAL A 271 -5.99 -2.84 24.30
C VAL A 271 -5.80 -2.96 22.80
N GLN A 272 -6.74 -2.41 22.05
CA GLN A 272 -6.76 -2.46 20.60
C GLN A 272 -6.73 -1.06 20.02
N PHE A 273 -5.91 -0.89 18.99
CA PHE A 273 -6.07 0.21 18.05
C PHE A 273 -7.02 -0.23 16.95
N LYS A 274 -8.09 0.55 16.73
CA LYS A 274 -9.02 0.39 15.61
C LYS A 274 -9.00 1.62 14.73
N GLU A 275 -9.28 1.42 13.45
CA GLU A 275 -9.44 2.47 12.47
C GLU A 275 -10.65 2.20 11.57
N GLY A 276 -11.19 3.26 10.98
CA GLY A 276 -12.30 3.14 10.05
C GLY A 276 -12.22 4.25 9.00
N TYR A 277 -12.53 3.89 7.76
CA TYR A 277 -12.43 4.77 6.61
C TYR A 277 -13.81 5.14 6.08
N ARG A 278 -13.88 6.29 5.44
CA ARG A 278 -14.98 6.73 4.61
C ARG A 278 -14.41 7.49 3.42
N PHE A 279 -14.95 7.28 2.23
CA PHE A 279 -14.48 7.92 1.00
C PHE A 279 -15.53 8.85 0.42
N ARG A 280 -15.10 9.87 -0.30
CA ARG A 280 -15.97 10.69 -1.14
C ARG A 280 -15.36 10.92 -2.52
N ILE A 281 -16.21 11.18 -3.52
CA ILE A 281 -15.78 11.79 -4.79
C ILE A 281 -15.80 13.31 -4.57
N ALA A 282 -14.62 13.94 -4.53
CA ALA A 282 -14.51 15.38 -4.39
C ALA A 282 -14.83 16.12 -5.70
N GLY A 283 -14.50 15.50 -6.83
CA GLY A 283 -14.69 16.08 -8.14
C GLY A 283 -14.29 15.12 -9.24
N THR A 284 -14.12 15.66 -10.44
CA THR A 284 -13.57 14.94 -11.59
C THR A 284 -12.40 15.68 -12.19
N GLN A 285 -11.51 14.93 -12.85
CA GLN A 285 -10.40 15.50 -13.58
C GLN A 285 -10.29 14.84 -14.95
N PRO A 286 -10.49 15.61 -16.05
CA PRO A 286 -10.18 15.13 -17.39
C PRO A 286 -8.71 14.76 -17.52
N THR A 287 -8.43 13.69 -18.26
CA THR A 287 -7.07 13.19 -18.51
C THR A 287 -6.65 13.39 -19.97
N ASP A 288 -5.38 13.12 -20.25
CA ASP A 288 -4.86 13.06 -21.62
C ASP A 288 -5.12 11.71 -22.30
N ILE A 289 -5.86 10.79 -21.68
CA ILE A 289 -6.18 9.48 -22.25
C ILE A 289 -7.37 9.59 -23.19
N THR A 290 -7.21 9.15 -24.43
CA THR A 290 -8.25 9.24 -25.47
C THR A 290 -8.50 7.93 -26.19
N ARG A 291 -9.72 7.79 -26.71
CA ARG A 291 -10.13 6.68 -27.56
C ARG A 291 -10.99 7.19 -28.70
N MET A 292 -11.09 6.38 -29.75
CA MET A 292 -12.06 6.61 -30.81
C MET A 292 -13.16 5.56 -30.76
N VAL A 293 -14.40 6.02 -30.87
CA VAL A 293 -15.60 5.18 -30.86
C VAL A 293 -16.49 5.53 -32.03
N TYR A 294 -17.22 4.55 -32.54
CA TYR A 294 -18.20 4.75 -33.59
C TYR A 294 -19.61 4.75 -32.98
N GLU A 295 -20.17 5.94 -32.79
CA GLU A 295 -21.48 6.16 -32.15
C GLU A 295 -22.32 7.10 -33.03
N ASP A 296 -23.64 6.87 -33.11
CA ASP A 296 -24.57 7.68 -33.91
C ASP A 296 -24.20 7.84 -35.40
N GLY A 297 -23.55 6.82 -35.97
CA GLY A 297 -23.14 6.81 -37.38
C GLY A 297 -21.90 7.65 -37.69
N GLN A 298 -21.21 8.17 -36.68
CA GLN A 298 -20.00 8.97 -36.84
C GLN A 298 -18.88 8.49 -35.90
N TRP A 299 -17.65 8.63 -36.35
CA TRP A 299 -16.49 8.47 -35.48
C TRP A 299 -16.38 9.66 -34.53
N GLN A 300 -16.30 9.38 -33.24
CA GLN A 300 -16.14 10.36 -32.18
C GLN A 300 -14.86 10.11 -31.40
N VAL A 301 -14.21 11.19 -30.99
CA VAL A 301 -13.08 11.14 -30.06
C VAL A 301 -13.60 11.38 -28.66
N GLN A 302 -13.28 10.47 -27.75
CA GLN A 302 -13.61 10.57 -26.33
C GLN A 302 -12.33 10.66 -25.50
N ARG A 303 -12.39 11.40 -24.40
CA ARG A 303 -11.36 11.42 -23.36
C ARG A 303 -11.85 10.80 -22.07
N TRP A 304 -10.93 10.23 -21.30
CA TRP A 304 -11.24 9.71 -19.98
C TRP A 304 -11.27 10.84 -18.95
N VAL A 305 -12.32 10.88 -18.14
CA VAL A 305 -12.51 11.78 -17.01
C VAL A 305 -12.50 10.95 -15.73
N SER A 306 -11.48 11.12 -14.90
CA SER A 306 -11.30 10.36 -13.66
C SER A 306 -12.06 10.98 -12.51
N ASN A 307 -12.62 10.15 -11.63
CA ASN A 307 -13.10 10.57 -10.32
C ASN A 307 -11.91 10.91 -9.41
N VAL A 308 -12.01 12.01 -8.68
CA VAL A 308 -11.04 12.44 -7.67
C VAL A 308 -11.57 12.05 -6.29
N TYR A 309 -10.79 11.28 -5.54
CA TYR A 309 -11.21 10.73 -4.26
C TYR A 309 -10.54 11.41 -3.07
N GLU A 310 -11.29 11.50 -1.98
CA GLU A 310 -10.79 11.87 -0.67
C GLU A 310 -11.27 10.88 0.38
N TYR A 311 -10.61 10.85 1.54
CA TYR A 311 -10.98 10.01 2.66
C TYR A 311 -11.01 10.77 4.00
N GLN A 312 -11.79 10.22 4.92
CA GLN A 312 -11.72 10.47 6.36
C GLN A 312 -11.30 9.18 7.06
N ARG A 313 -10.42 9.28 8.05
CA ARG A 313 -9.95 8.15 8.85
C ARG A 313 -10.21 8.39 10.34
N ASN A 314 -11.21 7.69 10.87
CA ASN A 314 -11.47 7.67 12.30
C ASN A 314 -10.56 6.64 12.96
N THR A 315 -10.07 6.95 14.16
CA THR A 315 -9.27 6.02 14.96
C THR A 315 -9.84 5.91 16.36
N ALA A 316 -9.71 4.74 16.98
CA ALA A 316 -10.15 4.50 18.33
C ALA A 316 -9.17 3.59 19.07
N VAL A 317 -8.89 3.89 20.33
CA VAL A 317 -8.24 2.96 21.26
C VAL A 317 -9.30 2.43 22.20
N MET A 318 -9.47 1.11 22.24
CA MET A 318 -10.51 0.44 23.02
C MET A 318 -9.93 -0.72 23.84
N GLY A 319 -10.48 -0.96 25.02
CA GLY A 319 -10.14 -2.13 25.83
C GLY A 319 -10.78 -3.40 25.25
N GLY A 320 -10.01 -4.48 25.17
CA GLY A 320 -10.49 -5.83 24.89
C GLY A 320 -10.72 -6.60 26.20
N ASN A 321 -11.51 -7.67 26.14
CA ASN A 321 -11.80 -8.57 27.28
C ASN A 321 -12.26 -7.81 28.54
N ASP A 322 -11.58 -8.02 29.68
CA ASP A 322 -11.89 -7.41 30.98
C ASP A 322 -11.80 -5.87 30.99
N LEU A 323 -11.21 -5.26 29.96
CA LEU A 323 -11.14 -3.80 29.80
C LEU A 323 -12.22 -3.23 28.86
N GLY A 324 -13.13 -4.06 28.32
CA GLY A 324 -14.18 -3.64 27.39
C GLY A 324 -15.24 -2.69 27.99
N ALA A 325 -15.30 -2.58 29.32
CA ALA A 325 -16.17 -1.62 30.00
C ALA A 325 -15.58 -0.18 30.05
N LEU A 326 -14.31 0.00 29.66
CA LEU A 326 -13.70 1.32 29.60
C LEU A 326 -14.18 2.09 28.37
N PRO A 327 -14.48 3.40 28.50
CA PRO A 327 -14.89 4.20 27.36
C PRO A 327 -13.75 4.30 26.31
N PRO A 328 -14.07 4.24 25.02
CA PRO A 328 -13.07 4.30 23.96
C PRO A 328 -12.48 5.71 23.84
N ILE A 329 -11.16 5.80 23.59
CA ILE A 329 -10.53 7.05 23.18
C ILE A 329 -10.68 7.15 21.67
N MET A 330 -11.65 7.93 21.21
CA MET A 330 -11.94 8.11 19.79
C MET A 330 -11.36 9.42 19.27
N ASN A 331 -10.75 9.36 18.09
CA ASN A 331 -10.43 10.51 17.27
C ASN A 331 -11.24 10.42 15.97
N ILE A 332 -12.22 11.32 15.83
CA ILE A 332 -13.07 11.41 14.65
C ILE A 332 -12.48 12.47 13.74
N ASP A 333 -11.91 12.03 12.62
CA ASP A 333 -11.34 12.91 11.62
C ASP A 333 -12.47 13.56 10.82
N ARG A 334 -12.53 14.89 10.87
CA ARG A 334 -13.54 15.68 10.15
C ARG A 334 -12.97 16.27 8.86
N GLU A 335 -11.67 16.11 8.63
CA GLU A 335 -10.99 16.66 7.46
C GLU A 335 -10.92 15.59 6.37
N TRP A 336 -11.30 15.98 5.16
CA TRP A 336 -11.14 15.15 3.98
C TRP A 336 -9.73 15.33 3.42
N LYS A 337 -9.08 14.20 3.12
CA LYS A 337 -7.70 14.17 2.62
C LYS A 337 -7.67 13.49 1.26
N PRO A 338 -6.87 13.97 0.30
CA PRO A 338 -6.76 13.35 -1.02
C PRO A 338 -6.26 11.91 -0.93
N ILE A 339 -6.77 11.04 -1.79
CA ILE A 339 -6.28 9.67 -1.97
C ILE A 339 -6.55 9.19 -3.40
N SER A 340 -5.60 8.46 -3.96
CA SER A 340 -5.70 7.88 -5.29
C SER A 340 -6.33 6.48 -5.28
N ILE A 341 -6.86 6.04 -6.42
CA ILE A 341 -7.39 4.67 -6.58
C ILE A 341 -6.34 3.59 -6.26
N PRO A 342 -5.08 3.68 -6.73
CA PRO A 342 -4.04 2.73 -6.35
C PRO A 342 -3.82 2.65 -4.82
N GLU A 343 -3.84 3.79 -4.12
CA GLU A 343 -3.67 3.83 -2.66
C GLU A 343 -4.85 3.18 -1.93
N ILE A 344 -6.09 3.43 -2.39
CA ILE A 344 -7.28 2.77 -1.83
C ILE A 344 -7.19 1.25 -2.06
N THR A 345 -6.76 0.83 -3.24
CA THR A 345 -6.61 -0.57 -3.60
C THR A 345 -5.57 -1.26 -2.72
N ALA A 346 -4.41 -0.62 -2.50
CA ALA A 346 -3.37 -1.09 -1.60
C ALA A 346 -3.85 -1.16 -0.13
N LEU A 347 -4.61 -0.15 0.31
CA LEU A 347 -5.22 -0.13 1.64
C LEU A 347 -6.19 -1.30 1.86
N SER A 348 -7.04 -1.60 0.86
CA SER A 348 -7.93 -2.75 0.87
C SER A 348 -7.18 -4.08 0.84
N ALA A 349 -6.13 -4.19 0.04
CA ALA A 349 -5.28 -5.39 -0.03
C ALA A 349 -4.60 -5.71 1.31
N LYS A 350 -4.10 -4.68 2.00
CA LYS A 350 -3.48 -4.81 3.33
C LYS A 350 -4.46 -5.30 4.40
N ASN A 351 -5.75 -5.01 4.24
CA ASN A 351 -6.81 -5.39 5.16
C ASN A 351 -7.84 -6.28 4.45
N ALA A 352 -7.40 -7.42 3.90
CA ALA A 352 -8.20 -8.23 2.98
C ALA A 352 -9.57 -8.71 3.51
N ASN A 353 -9.74 -8.77 4.82
CA ASN A 353 -11.01 -9.15 5.47
C ASN A 353 -11.97 -7.97 5.70
N ILE A 354 -11.58 -6.76 5.28
CA ILE A 354 -12.34 -5.53 5.47
C ILE A 354 -12.86 -5.05 4.12
N THR A 355 -14.16 -4.77 4.09
CA THR A 355 -14.82 -4.18 2.92
C THR A 355 -14.70 -2.67 2.95
N TYR A 356 -14.09 -2.12 1.91
CA TYR A 356 -14.01 -0.68 1.66
C TYR A 356 -15.12 -0.27 0.70
N TYR A 357 -15.75 0.87 0.94
CA TYR A 357 -16.89 1.34 0.16
C TYR A 357 -16.52 2.59 -0.61
N LEU A 358 -16.34 2.46 -1.91
CA LEU A 358 -16.03 3.56 -2.79
C LEU A 358 -17.30 4.09 -3.45
N PRO A 359 -17.67 5.36 -3.27
CA PRO A 359 -18.87 5.90 -3.90
C PRO A 359 -18.79 5.82 -5.44
N ASP A 360 -19.90 5.46 -6.08
CA ASP A 360 -20.01 5.39 -7.56
C ASP A 360 -20.45 6.73 -8.18
N GLY A 361 -20.81 7.71 -7.35
CA GLY A 361 -21.29 9.01 -7.80
C GLY A 361 -22.78 9.08 -8.14
N CYS A 362 -23.51 7.95 -8.08
CA CYS A 362 -24.95 7.85 -8.32
C CYS A 362 -25.74 7.47 -7.06
N GLY A 363 -25.08 7.48 -5.89
CA GLY A 363 -25.68 7.16 -4.58
C GLY A 363 -25.47 5.70 -4.16
N GLY A 364 -24.80 4.90 -4.97
CA GLY A 364 -24.31 3.58 -4.62
C GLY A 364 -22.83 3.61 -4.21
N ALA A 365 -22.28 2.43 -3.98
CA ALA A 365 -20.87 2.24 -3.72
C ALA A 365 -20.38 0.94 -4.36
N VAL A 366 -19.16 0.98 -4.87
CA VAL A 366 -18.39 -0.21 -5.23
C VAL A 366 -17.63 -0.69 -4.01
N THR A 367 -17.79 -1.98 -3.72
CA THR A 367 -17.09 -2.61 -2.61
C THR A 367 -15.73 -3.14 -3.05
N LEU A 368 -14.70 -2.86 -2.24
CA LEU A 368 -13.32 -3.31 -2.44
C LEU A 368 -12.95 -4.26 -1.30
N ASN A 369 -12.62 -5.51 -1.65
CA ASN A 369 -12.18 -6.55 -0.73
C ASN A 369 -10.83 -7.09 -1.18
N GLY A 370 -9.80 -7.01 -0.33
CA GLY A 370 -8.46 -7.51 -0.67
C GLY A 370 -7.84 -6.82 -1.89
N GLY A 371 -8.20 -5.56 -2.17
CA GLY A 371 -7.75 -4.84 -3.36
C GLY A 371 -8.51 -5.21 -4.64
N VAL A 372 -9.58 -6.01 -4.55
CA VAL A 372 -10.39 -6.39 -5.70
C VAL A 372 -11.77 -5.75 -5.60
N PRO A 373 -12.28 -5.10 -6.66
CA PRO A 373 -13.66 -4.64 -6.71
C PRO A 373 -14.60 -5.85 -6.77
N THR A 374 -15.45 -6.00 -5.76
CA THR A 374 -16.41 -7.09 -5.66
C THR A 374 -17.82 -6.52 -5.67
N GLY A 375 -18.49 -6.50 -6.83
CA GLY A 375 -19.91 -6.16 -6.95
C GLY A 375 -20.25 -4.67 -6.88
N SER A 376 -20.90 -4.17 -7.92
CA SER A 376 -21.75 -2.99 -7.89
C SER A 376 -23.17 -3.44 -7.50
N SER A 377 -23.66 -3.02 -6.34
CA SER A 377 -25.10 -3.12 -6.06
C SER A 377 -25.83 -1.92 -6.66
N ALA A 378 -25.83 -1.83 -7.99
CA ALA A 378 -26.79 -1.08 -8.81
C ALA A 378 -26.64 -1.53 -10.28
N GLY A 379 -27.53 -2.42 -10.73
CA GLY A 379 -27.87 -2.66 -12.14
C GLY A 379 -26.77 -3.22 -13.05
N THR A 380 -26.80 -4.53 -13.28
CA THR A 380 -26.29 -5.12 -14.52
C THR A 380 -26.97 -4.45 -15.73
N PRO A 381 -26.21 -4.20 -16.80
CA PRO A 381 -26.38 -5.05 -17.97
C PRO A 381 -25.26 -6.09 -18.04
N GLN A 382 -25.66 -7.33 -18.32
CA GLN A 382 -24.73 -8.37 -18.73
C GLN A 382 -23.95 -7.90 -19.96
N ASP A 383 -22.63 -8.04 -19.93
CA ASP A 383 -21.91 -8.59 -21.08
C ASP A 383 -21.35 -9.94 -20.65
N GLN A 384 -22.19 -10.97 -20.75
CA GLN A 384 -21.70 -12.33 -20.89
C GLN A 384 -20.91 -12.41 -22.20
N PRO A 385 -19.70 -13.00 -22.24
CA PRO A 385 -19.15 -13.43 -23.52
C PRO A 385 -20.14 -14.43 -24.14
N PRO A 386 -20.47 -14.32 -25.45
CA PRO A 386 -21.41 -15.22 -26.08
C PRO A 386 -20.90 -16.65 -26.00
N ILE A 387 -21.65 -17.50 -25.31
CA ILE A 387 -21.46 -18.96 -25.31
C ILE A 387 -21.93 -19.45 -26.67
N MET A 388 -21.00 -19.76 -27.58
CA MET A 388 -21.35 -20.46 -28.82
C MET A 388 -21.57 -21.95 -28.52
N THR A 389 -22.83 -22.33 -28.32
CA THR A 389 -23.25 -23.72 -28.50
C THR A 389 -23.43 -24.00 -29.99
N ARG A 390 -22.70 -25.00 -30.46
CA ARG A 390 -22.68 -25.47 -31.86
C ARG A 390 -24.01 -26.17 -32.21
N PRO A 391 -24.76 -25.76 -33.24
CA PRO A 391 -25.81 -26.58 -33.80
C PRO A 391 -25.26 -27.46 -34.94
N ARG A 392 -25.83 -28.67 -35.03
CA ARG A 392 -25.53 -29.73 -36.00
C ARG A 392 -26.02 -29.40 -37.41
#